data_AF-A0A2I0VE84-F1
#
_entry.id   AF-A0A2I0VE84-F1
#
_cell.length_a   1.000
_cell.length_b   1.000
_cell.length_c   1.000
_cell.angle_alpha   90.00
_cell.angle_beta   90.00
_cell.angle_gamma   90.00
#
_symmetry.space_group_name_H-M   'P 1'
#
loop_
_entity.id
_entity.type
_entity.pdbx_description
1 polymer ?
#
loop_
_entity_poly.entity_id
_entity_poly.type
_entity_poly.pdbx_seq_one_letter_code
_entity_poly.pdbx_strand_id
1 'polypeptide(L)'
;MGGYRGFKGNGGDPRVRKLKMLVFEGEDGHGWIYKVERYFAVNGLTEEEKMTATRLCLEGKALAWYQWRDRREPIRSWRQFKDCLLERFRADEGGDFYEQFFALTREGIVADYRDKFEYLASRLDHILESTMEGNFIKGLKPKIRTAVRLLELRNLGKAMELAQLVEDQKKFHLNFKSHLNSN
;
A
#
# COMPACT_ATOMS: atom_id res chain seq x y z
N MET A 1 -54.05 -5.42 34.76
CA MET A 1 -53.13 -6.32 34.04
C MET A 1 -52.14 -5.47 33.27
N GLY A 2 -50.94 -5.25 33.83
CA GLY A 2 -49.85 -4.54 33.18
C GLY A 2 -48.78 -5.51 32.75
N GLY A 3 -48.27 -5.37 31.54
CA GLY A 3 -47.22 -6.23 30.99
C GLY A 3 -46.47 -5.50 29.88
N TYR A 4 -45.58 -4.58 30.28
CA TYR A 4 -44.56 -4.01 29.41
C TYR A 4 -43.67 -5.14 28.88
N ARG A 5 -43.72 -5.42 27.58
CA ARG A 5 -42.84 -6.38 26.92
C ARG A 5 -41.67 -5.61 26.32
N GLY A 6 -40.48 -5.92 26.84
CA GLY A 6 -39.27 -5.11 26.72
C GLY A 6 -38.71 -4.95 25.31
N PHE A 7 -37.99 -3.84 25.16
CA PHE A 7 -37.02 -3.61 24.11
C PHE A 7 -36.04 -4.79 24.03
N LYS A 8 -36.15 -5.63 23.00
CA LYS A 8 -35.06 -6.53 22.58
C LYS A 8 -34.09 -5.69 21.76
N GLY A 9 -32.97 -5.31 22.39
CA GLY A 9 -31.79 -4.83 21.69
C GLY A 9 -31.33 -5.91 20.71
N ASN A 10 -31.39 -5.61 19.41
CA ASN A 10 -30.94 -6.52 18.39
C ASN A 10 -29.42 -6.37 18.23
N GLY A 11 -28.72 -7.49 18.36
CA GLY A 11 -27.27 -7.57 18.24
C GLY A 11 -26.79 -7.03 16.90
N GLY A 12 -25.86 -6.08 16.94
CA GLY A 12 -25.17 -5.58 15.76
C GLY A 12 -24.54 -6.75 14.99
N ASP A 13 -24.82 -6.77 13.68
CA ASP A 13 -24.35 -7.77 12.73
C ASP A 13 -22.84 -8.08 12.94
N PRO A 14 -22.45 -9.36 13.12
CA PRO A 14 -21.05 -9.76 13.23
C PRO A 14 -20.16 -9.23 12.08
N ARG A 15 -20.74 -9.00 10.90
CA ARG A 15 -20.09 -8.37 9.74
C ARG A 15 -19.67 -6.93 10.06
N VAL A 16 -20.55 -6.15 10.69
CA VAL A 16 -20.29 -4.76 11.12
C VAL A 16 -19.20 -4.69 12.19
N ARG A 17 -19.09 -5.71 13.07
CA ARG A 17 -18.00 -5.77 14.06
C ARG A 17 -16.62 -6.00 13.44
N LYS A 18 -16.51 -6.74 12.33
CA LYS A 18 -15.24 -6.87 11.57
C LYS A 18 -14.91 -5.58 10.79
N LEU A 19 -15.92 -4.84 10.33
CA LEU A 19 -15.74 -3.54 9.66
C LEU A 19 -15.19 -2.45 10.57
N LYS A 20 -15.50 -2.48 11.88
CA LYS A 20 -14.86 -1.62 12.89
C LYS A 20 -13.32 -1.69 12.90
N MET A 21 -12.72 -2.72 12.29
CA MET A 21 -11.26 -2.87 12.19
C MET A 21 -10.65 -2.16 10.96
N LEU A 22 -11.46 -1.67 10.02
CA LEU A 22 -11.00 -1.06 8.76
C LEU A 22 -11.38 0.43 8.67
N VAL A 23 -11.15 1.18 9.75
CA VAL A 23 -11.37 2.63 9.75
C VAL A 23 -10.40 3.32 8.78
N PHE A 24 -10.91 4.30 8.02
CA PHE A 24 -10.12 5.15 7.13
C PHE A 24 -10.19 6.60 7.57
N GLU A 25 -9.04 7.14 7.94
CA GLU A 25 -8.88 8.55 8.30
C GLU A 25 -8.21 9.36 7.19
N GLY A 26 -7.89 8.76 6.03
CA GLY A 26 -7.31 9.46 4.88
C GLY A 26 -5.79 9.29 4.71
N GLU A 27 -5.24 8.16 5.15
CA GLU A 27 -3.87 7.74 4.85
C GLU A 27 -3.88 6.43 4.06
N ASP A 28 -2.98 6.31 3.08
CA ASP A 28 -2.86 5.16 2.18
C ASP A 28 -4.20 4.68 1.57
N GLY A 29 -4.81 5.52 0.74
CA GLY A 29 -6.08 5.19 0.07
C GLY A 29 -6.04 3.88 -0.72
N HIS A 30 -4.92 3.58 -1.39
CA HIS A 30 -4.75 2.33 -2.14
C HIS A 30 -4.72 1.10 -1.23
N GLY A 31 -3.92 1.12 -0.17
CA GLY A 31 -3.83 0.00 0.76
C GLY A 31 -5.13 -0.23 1.52
N TRP A 32 -5.86 0.85 1.85
CA TRP A 32 -7.19 0.74 2.45
C TRP A 32 -8.21 0.11 1.51
N ILE A 33 -8.31 0.58 0.25
CA ILE A 33 -9.18 -0.01 -0.78
C ILE A 33 -8.88 -1.50 -0.94
N TYR A 34 -7.60 -1.87 -1.07
CA TYR A 34 -7.20 -3.27 -1.23
C TYR A 34 -7.69 -4.17 -0.08
N LYS A 35 -7.53 -3.72 1.17
CA LYS A 35 -8.02 -4.45 2.35
C LYS A 35 -9.54 -4.60 2.35
N VAL A 36 -10.26 -3.53 2.01
CA VAL A 36 -11.73 -3.51 1.98
C VAL A 36 -12.29 -4.37 0.85
N GLU A 37 -11.68 -4.36 -0.33
CA GLU A 37 -12.12 -5.21 -1.45
C GLU A 37 -11.94 -6.70 -1.13
N ARG A 38 -10.83 -7.08 -0.48
CA ARG A 38 -10.65 -8.45 0.01
C ARG A 38 -11.71 -8.82 1.05
N TYR A 39 -12.04 -7.91 1.95
CA TYR A 39 -13.11 -8.12 2.90
C TYR A 39 -14.46 -8.33 2.19
N PHE A 40 -14.80 -7.49 1.21
CA PHE A 40 -16.02 -7.64 0.43
C PHE A 40 -16.09 -8.97 -0.31
N ALA A 41 -14.99 -9.39 -0.93
CA ALA A 41 -14.91 -10.67 -1.65
C ALA A 41 -15.14 -11.87 -0.72
N VAL A 42 -14.49 -11.89 0.45
CA VAL A 42 -14.64 -12.98 1.43
C VAL A 42 -16.06 -13.05 2.01
N ASN A 43 -16.73 -11.91 2.18
CA ASN A 43 -18.07 -11.86 2.76
C ASN A 43 -19.19 -11.86 1.70
N GLY A 44 -18.85 -11.86 0.40
CA GLY A 44 -19.82 -11.90 -0.69
C GLY A 44 -20.76 -10.69 -0.73
N LEU A 45 -20.28 -9.49 -0.39
CA LEU A 45 -21.15 -8.31 -0.29
C LEU A 45 -21.64 -7.83 -1.66
N THR A 46 -22.93 -7.48 -1.73
CA THR A 46 -23.54 -6.79 -2.87
C THR A 46 -23.02 -5.35 -2.99
N GLU A 47 -23.15 -4.73 -4.17
CA GLU A 47 -22.72 -3.33 -4.38
C GLU A 47 -23.34 -2.35 -3.37
N GLU A 48 -24.60 -2.53 -3.00
CA GLU A 48 -25.29 -1.69 -2.01
C GLU A 48 -24.73 -1.89 -0.60
N GLU A 49 -24.46 -3.14 -0.21
CA GLU A 49 -23.83 -3.47 1.08
C GLU A 49 -22.40 -2.92 1.15
N LYS A 50 -21.63 -2.97 0.06
CA LYS A 50 -20.29 -2.38 -0.01
C LYS A 50 -20.32 -0.88 0.26
N MET A 51 -21.24 -0.16 -0.38
CA MET A 51 -21.40 1.28 -0.18
C MET A 51 -21.81 1.60 1.25
N THR A 52 -22.74 0.83 1.83
CA THR A 52 -23.19 1.01 3.21
C THR A 52 -22.05 0.75 4.21
N ALA A 53 -21.32 -0.35 4.03
CA ALA A 53 -20.17 -0.71 4.85
C ALA A 53 -19.06 0.34 4.79
N THR A 54 -18.74 0.82 3.58
CA THR A 54 -17.73 1.86 3.33
C THR A 54 -18.03 3.13 4.11
N ARG A 55 -19.29 3.61 4.07
CA ARG A 55 -19.72 4.83 4.79
C ARG A 55 -19.51 4.72 6.30
N LEU A 56 -19.64 3.52 6.86
CA LEU A 56 -19.46 3.26 8.30
C LEU A 56 -17.99 3.21 8.71
N CYS A 57 -17.06 3.04 7.75
CA CYS A 57 -15.63 2.95 8.01
C CYS A 57 -14.90 4.28 7.85
N LEU A 58 -15.55 5.34 7.38
CA LEU A 58 -14.91 6.65 7.23
C LEU A 58 -14.93 7.40 8.56
N GLU A 59 -13.76 7.89 8.97
CA GLU A 59 -13.59 8.73 10.15
C GLU A 59 -12.72 9.96 9.85
N GLY A 60 -12.64 10.88 10.81
CA GLY A 60 -11.81 12.08 10.71
C GLY A 60 -12.02 12.90 9.44
N LYS A 61 -10.91 13.27 8.78
CA LYS A 61 -10.93 14.07 7.54
C LYS A 61 -11.61 13.34 6.36
N ALA A 62 -11.60 12.01 6.35
CA ALA A 62 -12.26 11.23 5.30
C ALA A 62 -13.79 11.30 5.40
N LEU A 63 -14.33 11.19 6.61
CA LEU A 63 -15.77 11.34 6.82
C LEU A 63 -16.25 12.75 6.47
N ALA A 64 -15.52 13.78 6.93
CA ALA A 64 -15.86 15.18 6.64
C ALA A 64 -15.88 15.46 5.13
N TRP A 65 -14.89 14.96 4.39
CA TRP A 65 -14.84 15.05 2.94
C TRP A 65 -16.03 14.34 2.28
N TYR A 66 -16.32 13.11 2.68
CA TYR A 66 -17.39 12.32 2.10
C TYR A 66 -18.75 13.01 2.28
N GLN A 67 -19.04 13.52 3.48
CA GLN A 67 -20.28 14.27 3.76
C GLN A 67 -20.39 15.55 2.91
N TRP A 68 -19.30 16.27 2.71
CA TRP A 68 -19.28 17.46 1.85
C TRP A 68 -19.54 17.10 0.37
N ARG A 69 -18.93 16.00 -0.11
CA ARG A 69 -19.08 15.51 -1.48
C ARG A 69 -20.49 14.99 -1.74
N ASP A 70 -21.01 14.14 -0.87
CA ASP A 70 -22.30 13.45 -1.02
C ASP A 70 -23.48 14.43 -1.09
N ARG A 71 -23.40 15.58 -0.40
CA ARG A 71 -24.42 16.65 -0.46
C ARG A 71 -24.48 17.38 -1.81
N ARG A 72 -23.40 17.35 -2.59
CA ARG A 72 -23.26 18.11 -3.85
C ARG A 72 -23.36 17.18 -5.05
N GLU A 73 -22.63 16.08 -4.99
CA GLU A 73 -22.53 15.08 -6.04
C GLU A 73 -22.48 13.69 -5.37
N PRO A 74 -23.65 13.07 -5.16
CA PRO A 74 -23.74 11.79 -4.49
C PRO A 74 -22.94 10.72 -5.21
N ILE A 75 -22.15 9.97 -4.45
CA ILE A 75 -21.38 8.84 -4.99
C ILE A 75 -22.30 7.61 -5.05
N ARG A 76 -22.53 7.10 -6.26
CA ARG A 76 -23.57 6.07 -6.53
C ARG A 76 -23.02 4.66 -6.73
N SER A 77 -21.72 4.49 -6.85
CA SER A 77 -21.10 3.18 -7.09
C SER A 77 -19.78 3.04 -6.35
N TRP A 78 -19.39 1.79 -6.06
CA TRP A 78 -18.10 1.49 -5.46
C TRP A 78 -16.94 1.98 -6.33
N ARG A 79 -17.05 1.82 -7.65
CA ARG A 79 -16.05 2.32 -8.60
C ARG A 79 -15.85 3.84 -8.46
N GLN A 80 -16.92 4.62 -8.54
CA GLN A 80 -16.86 6.07 -8.39
C GLN A 80 -16.30 6.48 -7.03
N PHE A 81 -16.63 5.73 -5.97
CA PHE A 81 -16.08 5.95 -4.64
C PHE A 81 -14.56 5.83 -4.64
N LYS A 82 -14.01 4.74 -5.20
CA LYS A 82 -12.56 4.53 -5.29
C LYS A 82 -11.87 5.65 -6.04
N ASP A 83 -12.39 6.03 -7.20
CA ASP A 83 -11.80 7.08 -8.03
C ASP A 83 -11.72 8.41 -7.25
N CYS A 84 -12.82 8.84 -6.64
CA CYS A 84 -12.87 10.06 -5.84
C CYS A 84 -12.00 10.00 -4.57
N LEU A 85 -11.93 8.84 -3.91
CA LEU A 85 -11.11 8.65 -2.71
C LEU A 85 -9.62 8.79 -3.05
N LEU A 86 -9.18 8.13 -4.12
CA LEU A 86 -7.79 8.17 -4.57
C LEU A 86 -7.39 9.54 -5.08
N GLU A 87 -8.28 10.25 -5.75
CA GLU A 87 -8.05 11.65 -6.14
C GLU A 87 -7.87 12.56 -4.92
N ARG A 88 -8.73 12.42 -3.90
CA ARG A 88 -8.69 13.28 -2.71
C ARG A 88 -7.51 12.99 -1.79
N PHE A 89 -7.19 11.71 -1.59
CA PHE A 89 -6.22 11.23 -0.60
C PHE A 89 -4.94 10.69 -1.26
N ARG A 90 -4.65 11.14 -2.48
CA ARG A 90 -3.36 10.85 -3.12
C ARG A 90 -2.25 11.42 -2.24
N ALA A 91 -1.20 10.62 -2.02
CA ALA A 91 0.04 11.17 -1.46
C ALA A 91 0.63 12.15 -2.47
N ASP A 92 1.04 13.33 -2.01
CA ASP A 92 1.60 14.42 -2.83
C ASP A 92 3.06 14.15 -3.25
N GLU A 93 3.37 12.90 -3.63
CA GLU A 93 4.73 12.48 -3.98
C GLU A 93 5.12 12.81 -5.44
N GLY A 94 4.29 13.58 -6.15
CA GLY A 94 4.52 13.95 -7.55
C GLY A 94 4.27 12.80 -8.52
N GLY A 95 3.58 13.09 -9.63
CA GLY A 95 3.33 12.11 -10.69
C GLY A 95 2.41 10.93 -10.30
N ASP A 96 2.10 10.08 -11.27
CA ASP A 96 1.38 8.83 -11.02
C ASP A 96 2.32 7.71 -10.49
N PHE A 97 1.76 6.56 -10.09
CA PHE A 97 2.57 5.46 -9.56
C PHE A 97 3.57 4.90 -10.58
N TYR A 98 3.28 4.96 -11.89
CA TYR A 98 4.23 4.53 -12.92
C TYR A 98 5.41 5.49 -12.99
N GLU A 99 5.15 6.79 -12.98
CA GLU A 99 6.18 7.83 -12.97
C GLU A 99 7.07 7.69 -11.73
N GLN A 100 6.47 7.55 -10.56
CA GLN A 100 7.21 7.33 -9.30
C GLN A 100 8.02 6.02 -9.35
N PHE A 101 7.45 4.94 -9.88
CA PHE A 101 8.13 3.66 -10.01
C PHE A 101 9.34 3.74 -10.94
N PHE A 102 9.20 4.32 -12.13
CA PHE A 102 10.30 4.42 -13.11
C PHE A 102 11.38 5.44 -12.71
N ALA A 103 11.02 6.43 -11.88
CA ALA A 103 11.94 7.38 -11.27
C ALA A 103 12.63 6.83 -10.01
N LEU A 104 12.15 5.71 -9.44
CA LEU A 104 12.66 5.19 -8.18
C LEU A 104 14.15 4.85 -8.27
N THR A 105 14.94 5.47 -7.40
CA THR A 105 16.36 5.18 -7.25
C THR A 105 16.71 5.03 -5.77
N ARG A 106 17.77 4.27 -5.48
CA ARG A 106 18.19 4.02 -4.10
C ARG A 106 19.02 5.19 -3.56
N GLU A 107 18.41 6.01 -2.71
CA GLU A 107 19.08 7.10 -1.99
C GLU A 107 19.66 6.63 -0.64
N GLY A 108 18.85 5.92 0.16
CA GLY A 108 19.13 5.45 1.53
C GLY A 108 19.80 4.07 1.60
N ILE A 109 19.29 3.14 2.42
CA ILE A 109 19.73 1.73 2.46
C ILE A 109 18.94 0.87 1.45
N VAL A 110 19.41 -0.35 1.17
CA VAL A 110 18.73 -1.26 0.23
C VAL A 110 17.36 -1.70 0.77
N ALA A 111 17.22 -1.85 2.09
CA ALA A 111 15.95 -2.21 2.73
C ALA A 111 14.85 -1.17 2.44
N ASP A 112 15.07 0.11 2.75
CA ASP A 112 14.10 1.18 2.47
C ASP A 112 13.75 1.30 0.98
N TYR A 113 14.75 1.12 0.11
CA TYR A 113 14.54 1.12 -1.34
C TYR A 113 13.65 -0.06 -1.77
N ARG A 114 13.85 -1.24 -1.19
CA ARG A 114 13.04 -2.41 -1.45
C ARG A 114 11.61 -2.20 -0.95
N ASP A 115 11.42 -1.69 0.26
CA ASP A 115 10.09 -1.41 0.81
C ASP A 115 9.32 -0.41 -0.07
N LYS A 116 10.00 0.67 -0.52
CA LYS A 116 9.40 1.65 -1.43
C LYS A 116 9.13 1.06 -2.82
N PHE A 117 10.00 0.18 -3.32
CA PHE A 117 9.79 -0.53 -4.58
C PHE A 117 8.57 -1.44 -4.52
N GLU A 118 8.45 -2.27 -3.47
CA GLU A 118 7.31 -3.17 -3.25
C GLU A 118 6.00 -2.37 -3.11
N TYR A 119 6.04 -1.27 -2.36
CA TYR A 119 4.92 -0.35 -2.21
C TYR A 119 4.46 0.23 -3.56
N LEU A 120 5.37 0.71 -4.40
CA LEU A 120 5.00 1.26 -5.70
C LEU A 120 4.50 0.16 -6.65
N ALA A 121 5.24 -0.95 -6.74
CA ALA A 121 4.91 -2.08 -7.61
C ALA A 121 3.54 -2.70 -7.29
N SER A 122 3.14 -2.74 -6.01
CA SER A 122 1.84 -3.31 -5.61
C SER A 122 0.63 -2.50 -6.09
N ARG A 123 0.84 -1.30 -6.64
CA ARG A 123 -0.19 -0.39 -7.12
C ARG A 123 -0.21 -0.28 -8.66
N LEU A 124 0.67 -1.02 -9.34
CA LEU A 124 0.77 -1.03 -10.80
C LEU A 124 0.06 -2.26 -11.34
N ASP A 125 -0.91 -2.03 -12.23
CA ASP A 125 -1.54 -3.11 -12.97
C ASP A 125 -0.69 -3.45 -14.21
N HIS A 126 -0.69 -4.73 -14.59
CA HIS A 126 -0.18 -5.21 -15.89
C HIS A 126 1.30 -4.91 -16.24
N ILE A 127 2.18 -4.78 -15.24
CA ILE A 127 3.62 -4.67 -15.49
C ILE A 127 4.26 -6.07 -15.61
N LEU A 128 5.11 -6.25 -16.62
CA LEU A 128 5.85 -7.50 -16.80
C LEU A 128 6.92 -7.65 -15.71
N GLU A 129 7.14 -8.87 -15.24
CA GLU A 129 8.16 -9.17 -14.24
C GLU A 129 9.57 -8.73 -14.71
N SER A 130 9.88 -8.93 -15.98
CA SER A 130 11.12 -8.44 -16.60
C SER A 130 11.27 -6.90 -16.56
N THR A 131 10.16 -6.17 -16.64
CA THR A 131 10.16 -4.70 -16.48
C THR A 131 10.42 -4.33 -15.02
N MET A 132 9.83 -5.04 -14.05
CA MET A 132 10.10 -4.83 -12.63
C MET A 132 11.56 -5.10 -12.29
N GLU A 133 12.10 -6.22 -12.77
CA GLU A 133 13.51 -6.58 -12.60
C GLU A 133 14.45 -5.52 -13.17
N GLY A 134 14.21 -5.12 -14.43
CA GLY A 134 15.02 -4.11 -15.11
C GLY A 134 15.00 -2.79 -14.35
N ASN A 135 13.83 -2.37 -13.87
CA ASN A 135 13.69 -1.13 -13.11
C ASN A 135 14.36 -1.23 -11.72
N PHE A 136 14.18 -2.33 -11.01
CA PHE A 136 14.81 -2.56 -9.71
C PHE A 136 16.34 -2.47 -9.83
N ILE A 137 16.93 -3.17 -10.80
CA ILE A 137 18.37 -3.18 -11.07
C ILE A 137 18.87 -1.79 -11.50
N LYS A 138 18.09 -1.07 -12.32
CA LYS A 138 18.40 0.30 -12.75
C LYS A 138 18.51 1.25 -11.54
N GLY A 139 17.63 1.14 -10.55
CA GLY A 139 17.62 2.02 -9.38
C GLY A 139 18.74 1.74 -8.36
N LEU A 140 19.40 0.58 -8.41
CA LEU A 140 20.53 0.25 -7.54
C LEU A 140 21.78 1.09 -7.84
N LYS A 141 22.60 1.37 -6.83
CA LYS A 141 23.91 2.03 -7.00
C LYS A 141 24.82 1.23 -7.96
N PRO A 142 25.66 1.88 -8.80
CA PRO A 142 26.44 1.21 -9.85
C PRO A 142 27.21 -0.01 -9.38
N LYS A 143 27.87 0.07 -8.21
CA LYS A 143 28.66 -1.05 -7.65
C LYS A 143 27.81 -2.29 -7.32
N ILE A 144 26.58 -2.10 -6.85
CA ILE A 144 25.66 -3.22 -6.54
C ILE A 144 25.07 -3.76 -7.85
N ARG A 145 24.67 -2.86 -8.74
CA ARG A 145 24.15 -3.18 -10.07
C ARG A 145 25.09 -4.09 -10.87
N THR A 146 26.39 -3.81 -10.86
CA THR A 146 27.39 -4.64 -11.57
C THR A 146 27.43 -6.06 -11.00
N ALA A 147 27.43 -6.23 -9.67
CA ALA A 147 27.43 -7.54 -9.04
C ALA A 147 26.17 -8.36 -9.40
N VAL A 148 25.00 -7.72 -9.38
CA VAL A 148 23.73 -8.35 -9.76
C VAL A 148 23.72 -8.78 -11.23
N ARG A 149 24.26 -7.95 -12.13
CA ARG A 149 24.36 -8.27 -13.56
C ARG A 149 25.36 -9.38 -13.87
N LEU A 150 26.51 -9.41 -13.18
CA LEU A 150 27.53 -10.45 -13.35
C LEU A 150 27.01 -11.84 -12.98
N LEU A 151 26.05 -11.91 -12.07
CA LEU A 151 25.42 -13.16 -11.63
C LEU A 151 24.16 -13.53 -12.45
N GLU A 152 23.88 -12.80 -13.54
CA GLU A 152 22.77 -13.01 -14.48
C GLU A 152 21.41 -13.30 -13.81
N LEU A 153 21.14 -12.68 -12.67
CA LEU A 153 19.92 -12.94 -11.92
C LEU A 153 18.71 -12.32 -12.62
N ARG A 154 18.03 -13.12 -13.45
CA ARG A 154 16.72 -12.84 -14.06
C ARG A 154 15.59 -13.33 -13.16
N ASN A 155 15.65 -12.89 -11.90
CA ASN A 155 14.63 -13.14 -10.91
C ASN A 155 14.64 -11.99 -9.91
N LEU A 156 13.51 -11.28 -9.79
CA LEU A 156 13.38 -10.11 -8.93
C LEU A 156 13.74 -10.41 -7.46
N GLY A 157 13.30 -11.54 -6.93
CA GLY A 157 13.59 -11.97 -5.55
C GLY A 157 15.09 -12.17 -5.32
N LYS A 158 15.76 -12.92 -6.21
CA LYS A 158 17.22 -13.13 -6.12
C LYS A 158 18.01 -11.83 -6.27
N ALA A 159 17.56 -10.93 -7.15
CA ALA A 159 18.19 -9.62 -7.32
C ALA A 159 18.08 -8.75 -6.05
N MET A 160 16.93 -8.80 -5.36
CA MET A 160 16.72 -8.13 -4.07
C MET A 160 17.61 -8.71 -2.97
N GLU A 161 17.66 -10.03 -2.82
CA GLU A 161 18.49 -10.71 -1.82
C GLU A 161 19.98 -10.39 -2.00
N LEU A 162 20.48 -10.48 -3.23
CA LEU A 162 21.88 -10.19 -3.53
C LEU A 162 22.20 -8.71 -3.30
N ALA A 163 21.29 -7.79 -3.64
CA ALA A 163 21.49 -6.37 -3.39
C ALA A 163 21.69 -6.09 -1.89
N GLN A 164 20.91 -6.76 -1.04
CA GLN A 164 21.03 -6.67 0.42
C GLN A 164 22.37 -7.26 0.89
N LEU A 165 22.73 -8.47 0.42
CA LEU A 165 23.98 -9.13 0.78
C LEU A 165 25.22 -8.28 0.43
N VAL A 166 25.25 -7.68 -0.76
CA VAL A 166 26.36 -6.83 -1.20
C VAL A 166 26.47 -5.54 -0.37
N GLU A 167 25.35 -5.01 0.12
CA GLU A 167 25.36 -3.88 1.05
C GLU A 167 25.92 -4.28 2.42
N ASP A 168 25.48 -5.42 2.95
CA ASP A 168 25.92 -5.90 4.26
C ASP A 168 27.41 -6.24 4.26
N GLN A 169 27.92 -6.92 3.23
CA GLN A 169 29.35 -7.18 3.05
C GLN A 169 30.19 -5.88 3.04
N LYS A 170 29.68 -4.80 2.44
CA LYS A 170 30.37 -3.50 2.46
C LYS A 170 30.37 -2.88 3.85
N LYS A 171 29.27 -2.96 4.61
CA LYS A 171 29.24 -2.50 6.00
C LYS A 171 30.25 -3.25 6.85
N PHE A 172 30.35 -4.57 6.71
CA PHE A 172 31.36 -5.38 7.41
C PHE A 172 32.79 -4.96 7.05
N HIS A 173 33.09 -4.79 5.76
CA HIS A 173 34.44 -4.40 5.32
C HIS A 173 34.82 -2.97 5.75
N LEU A 174 33.87 -2.04 5.79
CA LEU A 174 34.09 -0.67 6.27
C LEU A 174 34.30 -0.63 7.79
N ASN A 175 33.52 -1.38 8.57
CA ASN A 175 33.67 -1.48 10.01
C ASN A 175 35.00 -2.12 10.42
N PHE A 176 35.49 -3.09 9.64
CA PHE A 176 36.80 -3.70 9.89
C PHE A 176 37.96 -2.71 9.63
N LYS A 177 37.86 -1.90 8.57
CA LYS A 177 38.86 -0.85 8.27
C LYS A 177 38.88 0.28 9.29
N SER A 178 37.75 0.67 9.87
CA SER A 178 37.71 1.71 10.90
C SER A 178 38.34 1.23 12.22
N HIS A 179 38.17 -0.05 12.58
CA HIS A 179 38.82 -0.65 13.76
C HIS A 179 40.34 -0.79 13.57
N LEU A 180 40.82 -1.07 12.35
CA LEU A 180 42.25 -1.14 12.06
C LEU A 180 42.95 0.23 12.02
N ASN A 181 42.21 1.29 11.69
CA ASN A 181 42.76 2.65 11.60
C ASN A 181 42.62 3.48 12.90
N SER A 182 42.09 2.90 13.97
CA SER A 182 41.90 3.58 15.28
C SER A 182 42.86 3.08 16.38
N ASN A 183 43.84 2.24 16.02
CA ASN A 183 44.97 1.81 16.85
C ASN A 183 46.28 2.36 16.28
#